data_AF-A0A365P1L8-F1
#
_entry.id   AF-A0A365P1L8-F1
#
_cell.length_a   1.000
_cell.length_b   1.000
_cell.length_c   1.000
_cell.angle_alpha   90.00
_cell.angle_beta   90.00
_cell.angle_gamma   90.00
#
_symmetry.space_group_name_H-M   'P 1'
#
loop_
_entity.id
_entity.type
_entity.pdbx_description
1 polymer ?
#
loop_
_entity_poly.entity_id
_entity_poly.type
_entity_poly.pdbx_seq_one_letter_code
_entity_poly.pdbx_strand_id
1 'polypeptide(L)'
;MNKKNIYLALSLLSFLLLVIAMFTNGVKITLFEMEFTVIWIPVWILSLFLPLFILAELALHRDEISKRLIIALVFTIVNMFYIIRFFGFQFFPE
;
A
#
# COMPACT_ATOMS: atom_id res chain seq x y z
N MET A 1 14.36 16.90 4.43
CA MET A 1 14.13 15.45 4.70
C MET A 1 14.44 14.67 3.43
N ASN A 2 15.22 13.58 3.49
CA ASN A 2 15.63 12.83 2.28
C ASN A 2 14.41 12.08 1.68
N LYS A 3 14.13 12.25 0.38
CA LYS A 3 13.01 11.59 -0.33
C LYS A 3 12.96 10.09 -0.07
N LYS A 4 14.12 9.40 -0.08
CA LYS A 4 14.24 7.96 0.18
C LYS A 4 13.72 7.57 1.57
N ASN A 5 13.90 8.43 2.57
CA ASN A 5 13.37 8.21 3.93
C ASN A 5 11.87 8.45 4.00
N ILE A 6 11.36 9.42 3.23
CA ILE A 6 9.92 9.71 3.15
C ILE A 6 9.18 8.50 2.57
N TYR A 7 9.66 7.95 1.45
CA TYR A 7 9.05 6.75 0.86
C TYR A 7 9.05 5.55 1.81
N LEU A 8 10.16 5.33 2.53
CA LEU A 8 10.22 4.26 3.52
C LEU A 8 9.25 4.49 4.68
N ALA A 9 9.20 5.71 5.23
CA ALA A 9 8.29 6.05 6.31
C ALA A 9 6.82 5.92 5.90
N LEU A 10 6.46 6.38 4.70
CA LEU A 10 5.12 6.22 4.14
C LEU A 10 4.77 4.74 3.90
N SER A 11 5.73 3.92 3.50
CA SER A 11 5.51 2.48 3.28
C SER A 11 5.26 1.76 4.60
N LEU A 12 6.02 2.09 5.65
CA LEU A 12 5.79 1.57 7.00
C LEU A 12 4.45 2.06 7.57
N LEU A 13 4.11 3.33 7.38
CA LEU A 13 2.81 3.88 7.79
C LEU A 13 1.66 3.18 7.06
N SER A 14 1.80 2.96 5.75
CA SER A 14 0.82 2.23 4.95
C SER A 14 0.64 0.81 5.46
N PHE A 15 1.73 0.11 5.79
CA PHE A 15 1.68 -1.23 6.39
C PHE A 15 1.01 -1.23 7.76
N LEU A 16 1.31 -0.26 8.62
CA LEU A 16 0.66 -0.11 9.92
C LEU A 16 -0.85 0.11 9.77
N LEU A 17 -1.26 0.99 8.85
CA LEU A 17 -2.66 1.25 8.56
C LEU A 17 -3.39 0.01 8.05
N LEU A 18 -2.73 -0.81 7.21
CA LEU A 18 -3.28 -2.09 6.78
C LEU A 18 -3.54 -3.01 7.97
N VAL A 19 -2.55 -3.20 8.85
CA VAL A 19 -2.70 -4.04 10.04
C VAL A 19 -3.86 -3.54 10.89
N ILE A 20 -3.94 -2.24 11.16
CA ILE A 20 -5.05 -1.66 11.94
C ILE A 20 -6.39 -1.91 11.23
N ALA A 21 -6.46 -1.69 9.91
CA ALA A 21 -7.68 -1.88 9.14
C ALA A 21 -8.20 -3.33 9.19
N MET A 22 -7.32 -4.33 9.21
CA MET A 22 -7.69 -5.74 9.32
C MET A 22 -8.40 -6.09 10.63
N PHE A 23 -8.06 -5.41 11.73
CA PHE A 23 -8.62 -5.69 13.05
C PHE A 23 -9.69 -4.67 13.50
N THR A 24 -10.00 -3.68 12.68
CA THR A 24 -10.93 -2.60 13.02
C THR A 24 -12.37 -2.98 12.70
N ASN A 25 -13.27 -2.87 13.68
CA ASN A 25 -14.72 -3.09 13.53
C ASN A 25 -15.51 -1.76 13.56
N GLY A 26 -14.91 -0.68 13.04
CA GLY A 26 -15.46 0.68 13.08
C GLY A 26 -16.63 0.92 12.10
N VAL A 27 -16.95 2.19 11.87
CA VAL A 27 -18.01 2.59 10.93
C VAL A 27 -17.72 2.04 9.53
N LYS A 28 -18.66 1.23 9.03
CA LYS A 28 -18.64 0.70 7.67
C LYS A 28 -19.33 1.67 6.71
N ILE A 29 -18.80 1.71 5.50
CA ILE A 29 -19.38 2.42 4.36
C ILE A 29 -19.49 1.44 3.20
N THR A 30 -20.41 1.72 2.28
CA THR A 30 -20.63 0.92 1.07
C THR A 30 -20.17 1.73 -0.14
N LEU A 31 -19.21 1.20 -0.90
CA LEU A 31 -18.70 1.78 -2.14
C LEU A 31 -18.47 0.65 -3.14
N PHE A 32 -18.90 0.83 -4.40
CA PHE A 32 -18.77 -0.18 -5.46
C PHE A 32 -19.29 -1.58 -5.03
N GLU A 33 -20.45 -1.61 -4.36
CA GLU A 33 -21.07 -2.84 -3.85
C GLU A 33 -20.23 -3.59 -2.78
N MET A 34 -19.15 -2.99 -2.28
CA MET A 34 -18.33 -3.53 -1.19
C MET A 34 -18.56 -2.76 0.11
N GLU A 35 -18.76 -3.49 1.20
CA GLU A 35 -18.79 -2.93 2.55
C GLU A 35 -17.41 -3.00 3.21
N PHE A 36 -16.91 -1.85 3.66
CA PHE A 36 -15.64 -1.78 4.38
C PHE A 36 -15.59 -0.63 5.38
N THR A 37 -14.72 -0.74 6.38
CA THR A 37 -14.51 0.34 7.36
C THR A 37 -13.79 1.53 6.76
N VAL A 38 -14.12 2.76 7.18
CA VAL A 38 -13.56 4.02 6.64
C VAL A 38 -12.01 4.03 6.57
N ILE A 39 -11.32 3.36 7.49
CA ILE A 39 -9.85 3.24 7.50
C ILE A 39 -9.27 2.56 6.24
N TRP A 40 -10.06 1.81 5.47
CA TRP A 40 -9.61 1.23 4.21
C TRP A 40 -9.36 2.28 3.12
N ILE A 41 -10.00 3.46 3.17
CA ILE A 41 -9.78 4.53 2.18
C ILE A 41 -8.29 4.95 2.11
N PRO A 42 -7.65 5.39 3.21
CA PRO A 42 -6.23 5.74 3.16
C PRO A 42 -5.33 4.53 2.85
N VAL A 43 -5.71 3.31 3.25
CA VAL A 43 -4.98 2.07 2.91
C VAL A 43 -4.94 1.86 1.39
N TRP A 44 -6.08 2.01 0.72
CA TRP A 44 -6.19 1.89 -0.75
C TRP A 44 -5.36 2.95 -1.46
N ILE A 45 -5.50 4.21 -1.08
CA ILE A 45 -4.76 5.32 -1.70
C ILE A 45 -3.25 5.08 -1.61
N LEU A 46 -2.74 4.77 -0.41
CA LEU A 46 -1.31 4.52 -0.23
C LEU A 46 -0.85 3.29 -1.01
N SER A 47 -1.63 2.21 -1.00
CA SER A 47 -1.22 0.96 -1.65
C SER A 47 -1.25 1.02 -3.18
N LEU A 48 -2.09 1.88 -3.76
CA LEU A 48 -2.11 2.09 -5.22
C LEU A 48 -1.01 3.06 -5.68
N PHE A 49 -0.87 4.21 -5.03
CA PHE A 49 0.00 5.28 -5.54
C PHE A 49 1.45 5.16 -5.08
N LEU A 50 1.70 4.70 -3.85
CA LEU A 50 3.05 4.62 -3.30
C LEU A 50 4.01 3.70 -4.09
N PRO A 51 3.62 2.47 -4.52
CA PRO A 51 4.51 1.67 -5.36
C PRO A 51 4.86 2.37 -6.68
N LEU A 52 3.92 3.07 -7.32
CA LEU A 52 4.17 3.81 -8.56
C LEU A 52 5.20 4.91 -8.35
N PHE A 53 5.09 5.68 -7.27
CA PHE A 53 6.05 6.73 -6.96
C PHE A 53 7.44 6.17 -6.62
N ILE A 54 7.52 5.05 -5.91
CA ILE A 54 8.80 4.39 -5.61
C ILE A 54 9.46 3.88 -6.89
N LEU A 55 8.68 3.26 -7.80
CA LEU A 55 9.18 2.81 -9.10
C LEU A 55 9.66 3.99 -9.96
N ALA A 56 8.93 5.10 -9.98
CA ALA A 56 9.34 6.31 -10.70
C ALA A 56 10.68 6.86 -10.16
N GLU A 57 10.85 6.91 -8.84
CA GLU A 57 12.10 7.37 -8.21
C GLU A 57 13.28 6.44 -8.55
N LEU A 58 13.06 5.12 -8.55
CA LEU A 58 14.06 4.13 -8.96
C LEU A 58 14.42 4.24 -10.45
N ALA A 59 13.43 4.51 -11.31
CA ALA A 59 13.64 4.66 -12.75
C ALA A 59 14.40 5.94 -13.11
N LEU A 60 14.26 7.01 -12.31
CA LEU A 60 14.99 8.27 -12.46
C LEU A 60 16.42 8.21 -11.93
N HIS A 61 16.70 7.36 -10.93
CA HIS A 61 18.02 7.24 -10.28
C HIS A 61 18.57 5.81 -10.45
N ARG A 62 18.72 5.35 -11.69
CA ARG A 62 19.13 3.96 -12.00
C ARG A 62 20.56 3.65 -11.56
N ASP A 63 21.39 4.67 -11.49
CA ASP A 63 22.83 4.56 -11.26
C ASP A 63 23.14 4.16 -9.81
N GLU A 64 22.19 4.42 -8.90
CA GLU A 64 22.30 4.10 -7.47
C GLU A 64 21.02 3.48 -6.94
N ILE A 65 20.90 2.16 -7.09
CA ILE A 65 19.79 1.41 -6.50
C ILE A 65 19.80 1.57 -4.97
N SER A 66 18.84 2.33 -4.45
CA SER A 66 18.73 2.56 -3.01
C SER A 66 18.08 1.37 -2.31
N LYS A 67 18.82 0.75 -1.37
CA LYS A 67 18.29 -0.28 -0.46
C LYS A 67 17.00 0.17 0.25
N ARG A 68 16.89 1.45 0.61
CA ARG A 68 15.69 2.01 1.27
C ARG A 68 14.47 2.01 0.35
N LEU A 69 14.65 2.37 -0.92
CA LEU A 69 13.56 2.35 -1.91
C LEU A 69 13.15 0.91 -2.25
N ILE A 70 14.09 -0.03 -2.32
CA ILE A 70 13.76 -1.45 -2.48
C ILE A 70 12.92 -1.94 -1.29
N ILE A 71 13.36 -1.68 -0.06
CA ILE A 71 12.62 -2.11 1.13
C ILE A 71 11.22 -1.47 1.13
N ALA A 72 11.12 -0.18 0.83
CA ALA A 72 9.84 0.51 0.68
C ALA A 72 8.92 -0.18 -0.35
N LEU A 73 9.47 -0.56 -1.52
CA LEU A 73 8.74 -1.27 -2.56
C LEU A 73 8.27 -2.67 -2.11
N VAL A 74 9.08 -3.40 -1.35
CA VAL A 74 8.68 -4.70 -0.81
C VAL A 74 7.49 -4.53 0.13
N PHE A 75 7.50 -3.52 1.01
CA PHE A 75 6.35 -3.23 1.88
C PHE A 75 5.07 -2.91 1.08
N THR A 76 5.17 -2.12 0.01
CA THR A 76 3.99 -1.79 -0.80
C THR A 76 3.44 -2.99 -1.56
N ILE A 77 4.30 -3.89 -2.06
CA ILE A 77 3.88 -5.15 -2.69
C ILE A 77 3.18 -6.06 -1.68
N VAL A 78 3.76 -6.21 -0.48
CA VAL A 78 3.14 -6.99 0.61
C VAL A 78 1.77 -6.43 0.97
N ASN A 79 1.63 -5.10 1.07
CA ASN A 79 0.34 -4.47 1.32
C ASN A 79 -0.70 -4.81 0.24
N MET A 80 -0.29 -4.69 -1.03
CA MET A 80 -1.17 -4.98 -2.15
C MET A 80 -1.67 -6.43 -2.12
N PHE A 81 -0.79 -7.41 -1.85
CA PHE A 81 -1.18 -8.81 -1.68
C PHE A 81 -2.26 -9.01 -0.60
N TYR A 82 -2.11 -8.35 0.55
CA TYR A 82 -3.07 -8.48 1.63
C TYR A 82 -4.40 -7.77 1.38
N ILE A 83 -4.39 -6.61 0.72
CA ILE A 83 -5.63 -5.92 0.29
C ILE A 83 -6.42 -6.83 -0.65
N ILE A 84 -5.72 -7.37 -1.65
CA ILE A 84 -6.28 -8.35 -2.60
C ILE A 84 -6.94 -9.51 -1.86
N ARG A 85 -6.22 -10.09 -0.90
CA ARG A 85 -6.72 -11.23 -0.11
C ARG A 85 -7.91 -10.87 0.77
N PHE A 86 -7.94 -9.67 1.35
CA PHE A 86 -8.99 -9.22 2.26
C PHE A 86 -10.31 -8.98 1.53
N PHE A 87 -10.28 -8.25 0.41
CA PHE A 87 -11.48 -7.97 -0.38
C PHE A 87 -11.94 -9.15 -1.22
N GLY A 88 -11.17 -10.25 -1.24
CA GLY A 88 -11.53 -11.45 -1.99
C GLY A 88 -11.59 -11.21 -3.50
N PHE A 89 -10.84 -10.23 -4.01
CA PHE A 89 -10.76 -9.99 -5.45
C PHE A 89 -10.31 -11.27 -6.15
N GLN A 90 -11.18 -11.85 -6.96
CA GLN A 90 -10.84 -12.97 -7.84
C GLN A 90 -10.06 -12.41 -9.02
N PHE A 91 -8.74 -12.56 -9.00
CA PHE A 91 -7.87 -12.11 -10.10
C PHE A 91 -7.94 -13.03 -11.33
N PHE A 92 -8.50 -14.23 -11.17
CA PHE A 92 -8.69 -15.21 -12.23
C PHE A 92 -10.13 -15.75 -12.15
N PRO A 93 -10.91 -15.69 -13.24
CA PRO A 93 -12.15 -16.46 -13.34
C PRO A 93 -11.80 -17.96 -13.38
N GLU A 94 -12.61 -18.78 -12.69
CA GLU A 94 -12.55 -20.25 -12.75
C GLU A 94 -12.83 -20.79 -14.17
#